data_AF-A0A1A8U6K6-F1
#
_entry.id   AF-A0A1A8U6K6-F1
#
_cell.length_a   1.000
_cell.length_b   1.000
_cell.length_c   1.000
_cell.angle_alpha   90.00
_cell.angle_beta   90.00
_cell.angle_gamma   90.00
#
_symmetry.space_group_name_H-M   'P 1'
#
loop_
_entity.id
_entity.type
_entity.pdbx_description
1 polymer ?
#
loop_
_entity_poly.entity_id
_entity_poly.type
_entity_poly.pdbx_seq_one_letter_code
_entity_poly.pdbx_strand_id
1 'polypeptide(L)'
;PLDEQNCTLEIESYGYTTDDIEFYWKGGDSAVTGVTRIELPQFSIVDYKLVSRNVVFSTGAYPRLSLSFKLKRNIGYFILQTYMPSILITILSWVSFWINYDASAARVALGITTVLTMTTINTHLRETLPKIPYVKAIDMYLMGC
;
A
#
# COMPACT_ATOMS: atom_id res chain seq x y z
N PRO A 1 -1.20 1.64 5.00
CA PRO A 1 -2.00 0.79 4.08
C PRO A 1 -3.28 1.45 3.52
N LEU A 2 -3.45 2.77 3.68
CA LEU A 2 -4.59 3.53 3.16
C LEU A 2 -4.14 4.33 1.93
N ASP A 3 -3.56 3.63 0.96
CA ASP A 3 -2.95 4.19 -0.24
C ASP A 3 -3.70 3.78 -1.52
N GLU A 4 -3.64 4.68 -2.51
CA GLU A 4 -3.99 4.41 -3.89
C GLU A 4 -2.71 4.48 -4.72
N GLN A 5 -2.49 3.50 -5.59
CA GLN A 5 -1.32 3.38 -6.43
C GLN A 5 -1.73 3.50 -7.89
N ASN A 6 -0.98 4.27 -8.66
CA ASN A 6 -1.15 4.32 -10.11
C ASN A 6 0.02 3.58 -10.76
N CYS A 7 -0.27 2.41 -11.34
CA CYS A 7 0.73 1.57 -11.99
C CYS A 7 0.51 1.60 -13.50
N THR A 8 1.56 1.84 -14.27
CA THR A 8 1.47 2.04 -15.73
C THR A 8 2.23 0.96 -16.50
N LEU A 9 1.67 0.55 -17.62
CA LEU A 9 2.34 -0.23 -18.66
C LEU A 9 2.54 0.67 -19.87
N GLU A 10 3.79 0.94 -20.21
CA GLU A 10 4.17 1.78 -21.35
C GLU A 10 4.61 0.89 -22.52
N ILE A 11 4.03 1.10 -23.69
CA ILE A 11 4.31 0.38 -24.94
C ILE A 11 4.86 1.40 -25.93
N GLU A 12 6.04 1.14 -26.49
CA GLU A 12 6.77 2.10 -27.32
C GLU A 12 7.50 1.41 -28.48
N SER A 13 7.65 2.13 -29.60
CA SER A 13 8.51 1.71 -30.71
C SER A 13 9.97 1.98 -30.36
N TYR A 14 10.83 0.98 -30.54
CA TYR A 14 12.26 1.12 -30.23
C TYR A 14 13.06 1.81 -31.34
N GLY A 15 12.83 1.41 -32.60
CA GLY A 15 13.68 1.82 -33.74
C GLY A 15 13.04 2.82 -34.70
N TYR A 16 11.72 2.79 -34.84
CA TYR A 16 10.99 3.61 -35.80
C TYR A 16 10.39 4.84 -35.12
N THR A 17 10.60 6.02 -35.70
CA THR A 17 10.06 7.29 -35.20
C THR A 17 8.58 7.44 -35.57
N THR A 18 7.95 8.52 -35.10
CA THR A 18 6.57 8.88 -35.47
C THR A 18 6.37 9.14 -36.97
N ASP A 19 7.45 9.35 -37.72
CA ASP A 19 7.39 9.55 -39.19
C ASP A 19 7.18 8.21 -39.92
N ASP A 20 7.65 7.11 -39.33
CA ASP A 20 7.60 5.76 -39.92
C ASP A 20 6.43 4.92 -39.36
N ILE A 21 6.03 5.14 -38.10
CA ILE A 21 5.01 4.35 -37.43
C ILE A 21 4.12 5.18 -36.50
N GLU A 22 2.81 4.88 -36.50
CA GLU A 22 1.83 5.45 -35.58
C GLU A 22 1.16 4.37 -34.74
N PHE A 23 0.99 4.63 -33.44
CA PHE A 23 0.26 3.76 -32.53
C PHE A 23 -1.09 4.36 -32.13
N TYR A 24 -2.12 3.51 -32.10
CA TYR A 24 -3.44 3.88 -31.62
C TYR A 24 -4.13 2.70 -30.93
N TRP A 25 -5.03 3.02 -29.99
CA TRP A 25 -5.86 2.03 -29.33
C TRP A 25 -7.05 1.65 -30.23
N LYS A 26 -7.05 0.42 -30.73
CA LYS A 26 -8.17 -0.07 -31.55
C LYS A 26 -9.42 -0.25 -30.67
N GLY A 27 -10.41 0.60 -30.87
CA GLY A 27 -11.65 0.62 -30.08
C GLY A 27 -11.64 1.57 -28.89
N GLY A 28 -10.64 2.47 -28.78
CA GLY A 28 -10.58 3.45 -27.70
C GLY A 28 -10.67 2.78 -26.33
N ASP A 29 -11.67 3.15 -25.54
CA ASP A 29 -11.92 2.65 -24.19
C ASP A 29 -12.14 1.12 -24.12
N SER A 30 -12.57 0.48 -25.22
CA SER A 30 -12.79 -0.96 -25.28
C SER A 30 -11.57 -1.76 -25.79
N ALA A 31 -10.42 -1.10 -26.02
CA ALA A 31 -9.22 -1.77 -26.54
C ALA A 31 -8.63 -2.79 -25.55
N VAL A 32 -8.83 -2.56 -24.24
CA VAL A 32 -8.39 -3.46 -23.17
C VAL A 32 -9.60 -4.12 -22.54
N THR A 33 -9.60 -5.45 -22.49
CA THR A 33 -10.70 -6.25 -21.94
C THR A 33 -10.19 -7.16 -20.81
N GLY A 34 -11.10 -7.71 -20.02
CA GLY A 34 -10.77 -8.65 -18.95
C GLY A 34 -10.26 -8.02 -17.66
N VAL A 35 -10.12 -6.68 -17.59
CA VAL A 35 -9.72 -5.96 -16.35
C VAL A 35 -10.68 -6.26 -15.20
N THR A 36 -11.97 -6.39 -15.48
CA THR A 36 -13.01 -6.73 -14.49
C THR A 36 -12.93 -8.16 -13.95
N ARG A 37 -12.18 -9.05 -14.62
CA ARG A 37 -11.97 -10.45 -14.18
C ARG A 37 -10.70 -10.61 -13.34
N ILE A 38 -9.93 -9.54 -13.17
CA ILE A 38 -8.69 -9.58 -12.40
C ILE A 38 -9.04 -9.41 -10.93
N GLU A 39 -8.84 -10.48 -10.16
CA GLU A 39 -8.95 -10.45 -8.71
C GLU A 39 -7.54 -10.47 -8.10
N LEU A 40 -7.20 -9.39 -7.39
CA LEU A 40 -5.96 -9.29 -6.64
C LEU A 40 -6.27 -9.54 -5.15
N PRO A 41 -5.47 -10.36 -4.44
CA PRO A 41 -5.76 -10.69 -3.04
C PRO A 41 -5.60 -9.50 -2.08
N GLN A 42 -4.71 -8.55 -2.40
CA GLN A 42 -4.38 -7.40 -1.54
C GLN A 42 -4.90 -6.06 -2.06
N PHE A 43 -5.31 -5.99 -3.32
CA PHE A 43 -5.70 -4.76 -3.99
C PHE A 43 -7.04 -4.93 -4.70
N SER A 44 -7.72 -3.82 -4.94
CA SER A 44 -8.85 -3.73 -5.84
C SER A 44 -8.50 -2.79 -6.99
N ILE A 45 -8.88 -3.16 -8.21
CA ILE A 45 -8.75 -2.26 -9.37
C ILE A 45 -9.94 -1.30 -9.31
N VAL A 46 -9.67 0.00 -9.21
CA VAL A 46 -10.69 1.05 -9.15
C VAL A 46 -11.04 1.54 -10.54
N ASP A 47 -10.02 1.78 -11.36
CA ASP A 47 -10.17 2.38 -12.69
C ASP A 47 -8.94 2.03 -13.55
N TYR A 48 -9.10 2.10 -14.87
CA TYR A 48 -7.98 2.02 -15.81
C TYR A 48 -8.14 3.05 -16.92
N LYS A 49 -7.00 3.56 -17.42
CA LYS A 49 -6.98 4.59 -18.47
C LYS A 49 -6.05 4.21 -19.60
N LEU A 50 -6.49 4.54 -20.81
CA LEU A 50 -5.74 4.37 -22.04
C LEU A 50 -5.30 5.74 -22.54
N VAL A 51 -3.99 5.91 -22.70
CA VAL A 51 -3.39 7.16 -23.18
C VAL A 51 -2.56 6.85 -24.41
N SER A 52 -2.63 7.72 -25.41
CA SER A 52 -1.70 7.75 -26.55
C SER A 52 -0.95 9.07 -26.52
N ARG A 53 0.38 9.02 -26.66
CA ARG A 53 1.25 10.19 -26.63
C ARG A 53 2.51 9.96 -27.48
N ASN A 54 3.12 11.04 -27.94
CA ASN A 54 4.44 10.99 -28.55
C ASN A 54 5.48 11.48 -27.53
N VAL A 55 6.59 10.75 -27.41
CA VAL A 55 7.67 11.06 -26.48
C VAL A 55 8.93 11.41 -27.28
N VAL A 56 9.58 12.50 -26.89
CA VAL A 56 10.77 13.00 -27.58
C VAL A 56 12.01 12.55 -26.82
N PHE A 57 12.91 11.86 -27.52
CA PHE A 57 14.25 11.51 -27.07
C PHE A 57 15.30 12.26 -27.89
N SER A 58 16.57 12.12 -27.51
CA SER A 58 17.69 12.71 -28.25
C SER A 58 17.80 12.23 -29.70
N THR A 59 17.27 11.04 -30.01
CA THR A 59 17.32 10.42 -31.34
C THR A 59 16.09 10.72 -32.21
N GLY A 60 15.02 11.31 -31.66
CA GLY A 60 13.79 11.59 -32.40
C GLY A 60 12.52 11.50 -31.55
N ALA A 61 11.37 11.67 -32.19
CA ALA A 61 10.05 11.47 -31.57
C ALA A 61 9.54 10.05 -31.80
N TYR A 62 9.04 9.39 -30.76
CA TYR A 62 8.56 8.01 -30.79
C TYR A 62 7.12 7.92 -30.28
N PRO A 63 6.26 7.12 -30.94
CA PRO A 63 4.89 6.91 -30.46
C PRO A 63 4.88 5.98 -29.24
N ARG A 64 4.05 6.34 -28.24
CA ARG A 64 3.91 5.58 -26.99
C ARG A 64 2.44 5.46 -26.58
N LEU A 65 2.03 4.23 -26.29
CA LEU A 65 0.76 3.93 -25.63
C LEU A 65 1.01 3.67 -24.15
N SER A 66 0.14 4.18 -23.29
CA SER A 66 0.19 3.92 -21.85
C SER A 66 -1.14 3.36 -21.36
N LEU A 67 -1.08 2.23 -20.67
CA LEU A 67 -2.18 1.65 -19.93
C LEU A 67 -1.93 1.88 -18.45
N SER A 68 -2.75 2.70 -17.82
CA SER A 68 -2.65 3.06 -16.40
C SER A 68 -3.71 2.33 -15.58
N PHE A 69 -3.32 1.69 -14.47
CA PHE A 69 -4.22 1.05 -13.53
C PHE A 69 -4.21 1.79 -12.20
N LYS A 70 -5.40 2.14 -11.72
CA LYS A 70 -5.59 2.68 -10.38
C LYS A 70 -5.91 1.54 -9.41
N LEU A 71 -4.95 1.21 -8.56
CA LEU A 71 -5.04 0.16 -7.56
C LEU A 71 -5.32 0.77 -6.19
N LYS A 72 -6.29 0.24 -5.45
CA LYS A 72 -6.59 0.62 -4.07
C LYS A 72 -6.32 -0.55 -3.15
N ARG A 73 -5.63 -0.30 -2.03
CA ARG A 73 -5.30 -1.35 -1.08
C ARG A 73 -6.52 -1.75 -0.24
N ASN A 74 -6.73 -3.06 -0.09
CA ASN A 74 -7.78 -3.58 0.78
C ASN A 74 -7.32 -3.51 2.24
N ILE A 75 -8.11 -2.84 3.09
CA ILE A 75 -7.72 -2.53 4.47
C ILE A 75 -8.08 -3.62 5.49
N GLY A 76 -9.01 -4.53 5.16
CA GLY A 76 -9.58 -5.50 6.11
C GLY A 76 -8.55 -6.36 6.83
N TYR A 77 -7.51 -6.82 6.11
CA TYR A 77 -6.41 -7.59 6.69
C TYR A 77 -5.65 -6.79 7.76
N PHE A 78 -5.33 -5.53 7.48
CA PHE A 78 -4.59 -4.66 8.41
C PHE A 78 -5.40 -4.33 9.66
N ILE A 79 -6.73 -4.19 9.54
CA ILE A 79 -7.60 -3.95 10.69
C ILE A 79 -7.49 -5.11 11.68
N LEU A 80 -7.62 -6.34 11.21
CA LEU A 80 -7.63 -7.54 12.06
C LEU A 80 -6.24 -7.86 12.61
N GLN A 81 -5.19 -7.71 11.81
CA GLN A 81 -3.83 -8.13 12.19
C GLN A 81 -3.02 -7.07 12.93
N THR A 82 -3.31 -5.78 12.72
CA THR A 82 -2.50 -4.70 13.31
C THR A 82 -3.33 -3.78 14.19
N TYR A 83 -4.40 -3.17 13.67
CA TYR A 83 -5.14 -2.16 14.42
C TYR A 83 -5.87 -2.73 15.63
N MET A 84 -6.58 -3.85 15.47
CA MET A 84 -7.34 -4.49 16.56
C MET A 84 -6.44 -4.93 17.72
N PRO A 85 -5.33 -5.67 17.51
CA PRO A 85 -4.41 -6.03 18.59
C PRO A 85 -3.82 -4.82 19.31
N SER A 86 -3.37 -3.79 18.57
CA SER A 86 -2.80 -2.58 19.18
C SER A 86 -3.82 -1.85 20.05
N ILE A 87 -5.07 -1.69 19.59
CA ILE A 87 -6.14 -1.05 20.39
C ILE A 87 -6.41 -1.83 21.68
N LEU A 88 -6.50 -3.16 21.59
CA LEU A 88 -6.74 -4.00 22.76
C LEU A 88 -5.60 -3.91 23.77
N ILE A 89 -4.34 -3.88 23.30
CA ILE A 89 -3.17 -3.72 24.18
C ILE A 89 -3.18 -2.36 24.86
N THR A 90 -3.48 -1.28 24.14
CA THR A 90 -3.60 0.06 24.75
C THR A 90 -4.71 0.09 25.82
N ILE A 91 -5.86 -0.53 25.58
CA ILE A 91 -6.94 -0.64 26.58
C ILE A 91 -6.48 -1.47 27.79
N LEU A 92 -5.79 -2.59 27.56
CA LEU A 92 -5.26 -3.43 28.64
C LEU A 92 -4.22 -2.69 29.50
N SER A 93 -3.45 -1.76 28.91
CA SER A 93 -2.50 -0.94 29.67
C SER A 93 -3.19 -0.07 30.72
N TRP A 94 -4.43 0.37 30.46
CA TRP A 94 -5.21 1.21 31.38
C TRP A 94 -5.78 0.44 32.58
N VAL A 95 -5.78 -0.89 32.54
CA VAL A 95 -6.18 -1.74 33.68
C VAL A 95 -5.27 -1.50 34.89
N SER A 96 -4.02 -1.10 34.65
CA SER A 96 -3.06 -0.77 35.71
C SER A 96 -3.54 0.37 36.64
N PHE A 97 -4.39 1.29 36.13
CA PHE A 97 -4.97 2.37 36.94
C PHE A 97 -5.97 1.89 37.98
N TRP A 98 -6.62 0.74 37.75
CA TRP A 98 -7.64 0.18 38.64
C TRP A 98 -7.05 -0.73 39.73
N ILE A 99 -5.82 -1.20 39.56
CA ILE A 99 -5.12 -2.04 40.53
C ILE A 99 -4.66 -1.16 41.70
N ASN A 100 -4.72 -1.63 42.95
CA ASN A 100 -4.24 -0.85 44.11
C ASN A 100 -2.72 -0.54 44.01
N TYR A 101 -2.27 0.59 44.54
CA TYR A 101 -0.87 1.03 44.47
C TYR A 101 0.08 0.17 45.30
N ASP A 102 -0.43 -0.51 46.33
CA ASP A 102 0.34 -1.49 47.11
C ASP A 102 0.79 -2.68 46.25
N ALA A 103 0.05 -3.02 45.19
CA ALA A 103 0.38 -4.07 44.23
C ALA A 103 1.34 -3.56 43.13
N SER A 104 2.49 -3.01 43.55
CA SER A 104 3.51 -2.43 42.66
C SER A 104 4.02 -3.42 41.60
N ALA A 105 4.28 -4.67 42.00
CA ALA A 105 4.77 -5.72 41.10
C ALA A 105 3.80 -6.01 39.94
N ALA A 106 2.48 -6.05 40.22
CA ALA A 106 1.46 -6.33 39.20
C ALA A 106 1.36 -5.19 38.18
N ARG A 107 1.38 -3.93 38.64
CA ARG A 107 1.34 -2.75 37.76
C ARG A 107 2.57 -2.69 36.84
N VAL A 108 3.76 -2.90 37.39
CA VAL A 108 5.01 -2.90 36.62
C VAL A 108 5.04 -4.05 35.61
N ALA A 109 4.61 -5.25 35.99
CA ALA A 109 4.55 -6.40 35.09
C ALA A 109 3.61 -6.17 33.89
N LEU A 110 2.45 -5.54 34.11
CA LEU A 110 1.52 -5.16 33.03
C LEU A 110 2.14 -4.09 32.11
N GLY A 111 2.78 -3.07 32.68
CA GLY A 111 3.46 -2.03 31.89
C GLY A 111 4.59 -2.57 31.02
N ILE A 112 5.44 -3.43 31.57
CA ILE A 112 6.54 -4.04 30.82
C ILE A 112 6.00 -4.98 29.73
N THR A 113 5.02 -5.81 30.05
CA THR A 113 4.44 -6.77 29.08
C THR A 113 3.73 -6.05 27.93
N THR A 114 3.03 -4.95 28.19
CA THR A 114 2.35 -4.17 27.13
C THR A 114 3.36 -3.52 26.18
N VAL A 115 4.43 -2.89 26.70
CA VAL A 115 5.51 -2.33 25.87
C VAL A 115 6.23 -3.40 25.07
N LEU A 116 6.53 -4.55 25.69
CA LEU A 116 7.15 -5.69 25.00
C LEU A 116 6.26 -6.19 23.87
N THR A 117 4.97 -6.38 24.13
CA THR A 117 4.00 -6.85 23.13
C THR A 117 3.90 -5.87 21.96
N MET A 118 3.85 -4.57 22.22
CA MET A 118 3.82 -3.54 21.17
C MET A 118 5.09 -3.55 20.34
N THR A 119 6.24 -3.74 20.97
CA THR A 119 7.54 -3.91 20.29
C THR A 119 7.53 -5.14 19.39
N THR A 120 7.02 -6.28 19.86
CA THR A 120 6.89 -7.52 19.09
C THR A 120 5.97 -7.35 17.87
N ILE A 121 4.85 -6.63 18.01
CA ILE A 121 3.95 -6.31 16.89
C ILE A 121 4.70 -5.46 15.85
N ASN A 122 5.44 -4.44 16.28
CA ASN A 122 6.19 -3.58 15.37
C ASN A 122 7.28 -4.35 14.62
N THR A 123 8.02 -5.23 15.30
CA THR A 123 9.03 -6.08 14.64
C THR A 123 8.40 -7.04 13.63
N HIS A 124 7.29 -7.69 14.00
CA HIS A 124 6.57 -8.59 13.09
C HIS A 124 6.00 -7.85 11.87
N LEU A 125 5.46 -6.65 12.07
CA LEU A 125 4.97 -5.82 10.97
C LEU A 125 6.10 -5.41 10.02
N ARG A 126 7.30 -5.12 10.53
CA ARG A 126 8.48 -4.79 9.72
C ARG A 126 9.00 -5.97 8.91
N GLU A 127 8.75 -7.21 9.35
CA GLU A 127 9.12 -8.42 8.61
C GLU A 127 8.11 -8.74 7.50
N THR A 128 6.82 -8.48 7.75
CA THR A 128 5.74 -8.78 6.81
C THR A 128 5.52 -7.69 5.77
N LEU A 129 5.87 -6.43 6.07
CA LEU A 129 5.75 -5.31 5.13
C LEU A 129 7.05 -5.06 4.35
N PRO A 130 6.94 -4.55 3.10
CA PRO A 130 8.10 -4.13 2.35
C PRO A 130 8.87 -3.04 3.09
N LYS A 131 10.19 -3.21 3.17
CA LYS A 131 11.08 -2.28 3.86
C LYS A 131 11.26 -1.02 3.01
N ILE A 132 10.66 0.07 3.47
CA ILE A 132 10.82 1.40 2.90
C ILE A 132 11.45 2.35 3.93
N PRO A 133 12.39 3.22 3.51
CA PRO A 133 13.24 3.98 4.44
C PRO A 133 12.56 5.21 5.05
N TYR A 134 11.38 5.58 4.57
CA TYR A 134 10.61 6.71 5.10
C TYR A 134 9.52 6.26 6.06
N VAL A 135 9.12 7.18 6.95
CA VAL A 135 8.06 6.96 7.94
C VAL A 135 6.72 6.78 7.24
N LYS A 136 6.04 5.68 7.53
CA LYS A 136 4.69 5.38 7.02
C LYS A 136 3.64 5.84 8.03
N ALA A 137 2.41 6.07 7.55
CA ALA A 137 1.27 6.33 8.43
C ALA A 137 1.04 5.22 9.48
N ILE A 138 1.30 3.95 9.13
CA ILE A 138 1.22 2.82 10.07
C ILE A 138 2.32 2.86 11.14
N ASP A 139 3.51 3.38 10.80
CA ASP A 139 4.59 3.55 11.77
C ASP A 139 4.21 4.64 12.79
N MET A 140 3.61 5.74 12.33
CA MET A 140 3.10 6.79 13.22
C MET A 140 1.99 6.29 14.15
N TYR A 141 1.09 5.45 13.65
CA TYR A 141 0.05 4.84 14.46
C TYR A 141 0.64 3.95 15.55
N LEU A 142 1.54 3.03 15.18
CA LEU A 142 2.18 2.13 16.15
C LEU A 142 3.12 2.84 17.13
N MET A 143 3.70 3.99 16.76
CA MET A 143 4.47 4.80 17.72
C MET A 143 3.58 5.60 18.68
N GLY A 144 2.34 5.89 18.28
CA GLY A 144 1.37 6.61 19.11
C GLY A 144 0.61 5.73 20.10
N CYS A 145 0.38 4.45 19.74
CA CYS A 145 -0.27 3.44 20.59
C CYS A 145 0.67 2.86 21.64
#